data_AF-A0A813BT42-F1
#
_entry.id   AF-A0A813BT42-F1
#
_cell.length_a   1.000
_cell.length_b   1.000
_cell.length_c   1.000
_cell.angle_alpha   90.00
_cell.angle_beta   90.00
_cell.angle_gamma   90.00
#
_symmetry.space_group_name_H-M   'P 1'
#
loop_
_entity.id
_entity.type
_entity.pdbx_description
1 polymer ?
#
loop_
_entity_poly.entity_id
_entity_poly.type
_entity_poly.pdbx_seq_one_letter_code
_entity_poly.pdbx_strand_id
1 'polypeptide(L)'
;MTRYLKQNAVCVINCSWDVKELEQQLPAKMRRDLAEKKAKLFIIDATKIAVKAGLGKRINMIMQTVFFKLSAVMPYEEAVEMLKKSIKKMYGKKGDKVVKMNIDGVDASIAGIVECEVPAAWASLAVDTEASDAKTSTVAYAKGPRMFPEVQNASQFAAQVQKPCNNLDGNSLPVSAFVPGGRVPCGTSQYEKRGIAIQVPKVGMDKCTQCNKCSLICPHAAVRPFLMTSQELGKAPASFKEGSRSAIGGGVLDNYQYRIQVSPWDCTGCELCVRICPADALTLGPAEKAIQEEEANWNFAVALPDRGDEIDKTTVKGSQFQKPYLEFSGACEGCGETPHVKLMTQLFGDRLVIANAT
;
A
#
# COMPACT_ATOMS: atom_id res chain seq x y z
N MET A 1 2.72 -6.51 -16.48
CA MET A 1 4.10 -7.07 -16.42
C MET A 1 4.51 -7.81 -17.70
N THR A 2 3.65 -8.62 -18.32
CA THR A 2 4.00 -9.48 -19.46
C THR A 2 3.79 -8.89 -20.87
N ARG A 3 3.27 -7.65 -20.98
CA ARG A 3 2.92 -6.99 -22.27
C ARG A 3 4.04 -7.01 -23.32
N TYR A 4 5.30 -6.91 -22.89
CA TYR A 4 6.48 -6.83 -23.76
C TYR A 4 7.37 -8.09 -23.68
N LEU A 5 6.84 -9.19 -23.14
CA LEU A 5 7.58 -10.44 -23.02
C LEU A 5 7.86 -11.04 -24.41
N LYS A 6 9.14 -11.24 -24.73
CA LYS A 6 9.59 -11.86 -25.98
C LYS A 6 9.51 -13.39 -25.90
N GLN A 7 9.55 -14.05 -27.06
CA GLN A 7 9.66 -15.49 -27.13
C GLN A 7 10.94 -15.98 -26.44
N ASN A 8 10.85 -17.07 -25.69
CA ASN A 8 11.93 -17.72 -24.93
C ASN A 8 12.62 -16.81 -23.91
N ALA A 9 11.95 -15.72 -23.48
CA ALA A 9 12.50 -14.78 -22.52
C ALA A 9 12.66 -15.42 -21.13
N VAL A 10 13.68 -14.98 -20.40
CA VAL A 10 13.85 -15.29 -18.98
C VAL A 10 12.95 -14.37 -18.16
N CYS A 11 12.14 -14.95 -17.28
CA CYS A 11 11.31 -14.25 -16.32
C CYS A 11 11.74 -14.65 -14.90
N VAL A 12 12.01 -13.68 -14.05
CA VAL A 12 12.39 -13.90 -12.66
C VAL A 12 11.38 -13.21 -11.76
N ILE A 13 10.83 -13.92 -10.78
CA ILE A 13 9.89 -13.39 -9.80
C ILE A 13 10.53 -13.47 -8.42
N ASN A 14 10.64 -12.32 -7.75
CA ASN A 14 11.00 -12.29 -6.35
C ASN A 14 9.74 -12.50 -5.49
N CYS A 15 9.62 -13.63 -4.81
CA CYS A 15 8.48 -13.98 -3.97
C CYS A 15 8.87 -14.92 -2.85
N SER A 16 8.05 -15.00 -1.80
CA SER A 16 8.19 -15.97 -0.71
C SER A 16 7.53 -17.31 -0.99
N TRP A 17 6.81 -17.43 -2.11
CA TRP A 17 6.08 -18.63 -2.50
C TRP A 17 7.01 -19.73 -2.99
N ASP A 18 6.65 -20.99 -2.70
CA ASP A 18 7.25 -22.13 -3.36
C ASP A 18 6.64 -22.39 -4.76
N VAL A 19 7.15 -23.39 -5.48
CA VAL A 19 6.69 -23.73 -6.84
C VAL A 19 5.20 -24.11 -6.87
N LYS A 20 4.67 -24.73 -5.81
CA LYS A 20 3.26 -25.15 -5.73
C LYS A 20 2.35 -23.96 -5.47
N GLU A 21 2.76 -23.08 -4.57
CA GLU A 21 2.05 -21.86 -4.22
C GLU A 21 2.06 -20.86 -5.40
N LEU A 22 3.16 -20.80 -6.15
CA LEU A 22 3.32 -19.87 -7.28
C LEU A 22 2.16 -19.95 -8.28
N GLU A 23 1.74 -21.15 -8.67
CA GLU A 23 0.66 -21.32 -9.64
C GLU A 23 -0.68 -20.73 -9.15
N GLN A 24 -0.95 -20.85 -7.84
CA GLN A 24 -2.17 -20.33 -7.23
C GLN A 24 -2.17 -18.80 -7.18
N GLN A 25 -0.98 -18.20 -7.09
CA GLN A 25 -0.79 -16.76 -6.92
C GLN A 25 -0.62 -16.03 -8.26
N LEU A 26 -0.11 -16.69 -9.29
CA LEU A 26 0.08 -16.06 -10.61
C LEU A 26 -1.26 -15.86 -11.34
N PRO A 27 -1.57 -14.63 -11.79
CA PRO A 27 -2.77 -14.36 -12.58
C PRO A 27 -2.82 -15.21 -13.84
N ALA A 28 -4.01 -15.67 -14.23
CA ALA A 28 -4.22 -16.51 -15.42
C ALA A 28 -3.62 -15.87 -16.69
N LYS A 29 -3.76 -14.55 -16.85
CA LYS A 29 -3.15 -13.82 -17.98
C LYS A 29 -1.62 -13.97 -18.00
N MET A 30 -0.96 -13.82 -16.85
CA MET A 30 0.49 -13.94 -16.75
C MET A 30 0.95 -15.37 -17.06
N ARG A 31 0.25 -16.37 -16.52
CA ARG A 31 0.51 -17.79 -16.81
C ARG A 31 0.38 -18.11 -18.30
N ARG A 32 -0.70 -17.64 -18.94
CA ARG A 32 -0.91 -17.79 -20.39
C ARG A 32 0.22 -17.14 -21.20
N ASP A 33 0.54 -15.88 -20.90
CA ASP A 33 1.59 -15.14 -21.61
C ASP A 33 2.96 -15.84 -21.47
N LEU A 34 3.29 -16.37 -20.28
CA LEU A 34 4.53 -17.14 -20.06
C LEU A 34 4.59 -18.40 -20.92
N ALA A 35 3.48 -19.16 -21.00
CA ALA A 35 3.42 -20.41 -21.76
C ALA A 35 3.43 -20.19 -23.28
N GLU A 36 2.63 -19.26 -23.80
CA GLU A 36 2.62 -18.90 -25.22
C GLU A 36 4.00 -18.43 -25.69
N LYS A 37 4.68 -17.63 -24.85
CA LYS A 37 6.03 -17.15 -25.13
C LYS A 37 7.13 -18.15 -24.81
N LYS A 38 6.81 -19.36 -24.34
CA LYS A 38 7.79 -20.38 -23.92
C LYS A 38 8.87 -19.79 -22.99
N ALA A 39 8.44 -18.94 -22.06
CA ALA A 39 9.35 -18.24 -21.16
C ALA A 39 10.03 -19.22 -20.19
N LYS A 40 11.28 -18.92 -19.80
CA LYS A 40 11.98 -19.62 -18.73
C LYS A 40 11.67 -18.91 -17.42
N LEU A 41 10.93 -19.56 -16.52
CA LEU A 41 10.47 -18.96 -15.27
C LEU A 41 11.38 -19.36 -14.11
N PHE A 42 11.81 -18.37 -13.34
CA PHE A 42 12.59 -18.56 -12.13
C PHE A 42 11.96 -17.82 -10.95
N ILE A 43 12.05 -18.39 -9.76
CA ILE A 43 11.67 -17.73 -8.52
C ILE A 43 12.86 -17.63 -7.58
N ILE A 44 12.83 -16.62 -6.71
CA ILE A 44 13.81 -16.44 -5.62
C ILE A 44 13.13 -15.67 -4.47
N ASP A 45 13.39 -16.06 -3.23
CA ASP A 45 13.03 -15.26 -2.06
C ASP A 45 14.21 -14.37 -1.65
N ALA A 46 14.38 -13.27 -2.38
CA ALA A 46 15.50 -12.36 -2.14
C ALA A 46 15.35 -11.64 -0.79
N THR A 47 14.14 -11.48 -0.27
CA THR A 47 13.88 -10.87 1.04
C THR A 47 14.41 -11.75 2.17
N LYS A 48 14.11 -13.05 2.14
CA LYS A 48 14.62 -14.02 3.12
C LYS A 48 16.14 -14.12 3.08
N ILE A 49 16.73 -14.11 1.89
CA ILE A 49 18.19 -14.09 1.71
C ILE A 49 18.78 -12.80 2.30
N ALA A 50 18.18 -11.64 2.01
CA ALA A 50 18.62 -10.35 2.53
C ALA A 50 18.55 -10.30 4.07
N VAL A 51 17.46 -10.78 4.67
CA VAL A 51 17.30 -10.84 6.13
C VAL A 51 18.34 -11.75 6.76
N LYS A 52 18.56 -12.94 6.20
CA LYS A 52 19.57 -13.89 6.70
C LYS A 52 21.00 -13.34 6.59
N ALA A 53 21.29 -12.57 5.54
CA ALA A 53 22.55 -11.87 5.36
C ALA A 53 22.65 -10.56 6.18
N GLY A 54 21.59 -10.19 6.92
CA GLY A 54 21.50 -8.96 7.71
C GLY A 54 21.31 -7.68 6.90
N LEU A 55 21.05 -7.76 5.60
CA LEU A 55 20.78 -6.63 4.70
C LEU A 55 19.37 -6.02 4.90
N GLY A 56 18.52 -6.66 5.71
CA GLY A 56 17.16 -6.22 5.99
C GLY A 56 16.29 -6.29 4.74
N LYS A 57 15.68 -5.17 4.34
CA LYS A 57 14.79 -5.08 3.16
C LYS A 57 15.54 -4.94 1.82
N ARG A 58 16.88 -4.91 1.81
CA ARG A 58 17.67 -4.59 0.62
C ARG A 58 17.97 -5.83 -0.21
N ILE A 59 17.26 -5.97 -1.33
CA ILE A 59 17.40 -7.11 -2.25
C ILE A 59 18.24 -6.81 -3.50
N ASN A 60 18.73 -5.58 -3.65
CA ASN A 60 19.38 -5.10 -4.87
C ASN A 60 20.59 -5.95 -5.31
N MET A 61 21.52 -6.27 -4.41
CA MET A 61 22.71 -7.06 -4.76
C MET A 61 22.38 -8.51 -5.07
N ILE A 62 21.32 -9.04 -4.45
CA ILE A 62 20.82 -10.39 -4.70
C ILE A 62 20.21 -10.44 -6.11
N MET A 63 19.27 -9.55 -6.42
CA MET A 63 18.62 -9.50 -7.74
C MET A 63 19.59 -9.15 -8.86
N GLN A 64 20.62 -8.34 -8.59
CA GLN A 64 21.70 -8.07 -9.55
C GLN A 64 22.52 -9.32 -9.85
N THR A 65 22.83 -10.14 -8.86
CA THR A 65 23.52 -11.43 -9.07
C THR A 65 22.66 -12.37 -9.92
N VAL A 66 21.36 -12.45 -9.64
CA VAL A 66 20.40 -13.23 -10.43
C VAL A 66 20.36 -12.76 -11.89
N PHE A 67 20.36 -11.45 -12.11
CA PHE A 67 20.43 -10.88 -13.46
C PHE A 67 21.68 -11.36 -14.21
N PHE A 68 22.88 -11.23 -13.62
CA PHE A 68 24.11 -11.68 -14.29
C PHE A 68 24.12 -13.18 -14.54
N LYS A 69 23.60 -13.97 -13.61
CA LYS A 69 23.51 -15.43 -13.75
C LYS A 69 22.61 -15.86 -14.91
N LEU A 70 21.43 -15.24 -15.02
CA LEU A 70 20.38 -15.71 -15.93
C LEU A 70 20.34 -14.97 -17.28
N SER A 71 20.84 -13.73 -17.37
CA SER A 71 20.90 -13.00 -18.62
C SER A 71 21.98 -13.51 -19.58
N ALA A 72 23.02 -14.17 -19.04
CA ALA A 72 24.19 -14.63 -19.78
C ALA A 72 24.84 -13.54 -20.68
N VAL A 73 24.72 -12.26 -20.28
CA VAL A 73 25.32 -11.15 -21.02
C VAL A 73 26.86 -11.18 -20.99
N MET A 74 27.43 -11.87 -20.00
CA MET A 74 28.86 -12.13 -19.85
C MET A 74 29.09 -13.39 -19.00
N PRO A 75 30.32 -13.94 -18.94
CA PRO A 75 30.64 -15.07 -18.06
C PRO A 75 30.31 -14.78 -16.60
N TYR A 76 29.72 -15.75 -15.92
CA TYR A 76 29.19 -15.55 -14.58
C TYR A 76 30.30 -15.28 -13.55
N GLU A 77 31.40 -16.01 -13.66
CA GLU A 77 32.55 -15.93 -12.76
C GLU A 77 33.17 -14.52 -12.79
N GLU A 78 33.31 -13.96 -14.00
CA GLU A 78 33.78 -12.58 -14.19
C GLU A 78 32.80 -11.56 -13.61
N ALA A 79 31.49 -11.75 -13.86
CA ALA A 79 30.45 -10.85 -13.34
C ALA A 79 30.45 -10.80 -11.81
N VAL A 80 30.56 -11.95 -11.13
CA VAL A 80 30.62 -12.05 -9.67
C VAL A 80 31.87 -11.37 -9.12
N GLU A 81 33.02 -11.58 -9.75
CA GLU A 81 34.26 -10.95 -9.34
C GLU A 81 34.15 -9.41 -9.42
N MET A 82 33.63 -8.91 -10.54
CA MET A 82 33.38 -7.48 -10.74
C MET A 82 32.37 -6.93 -9.73
N LEU A 83 31.30 -7.68 -9.44
CA LEU A 83 30.29 -7.29 -8.46
C LEU A 83 30.89 -7.18 -7.05
N LYS A 84 31.69 -8.17 -6.62
CA LYS A 84 32.39 -8.16 -5.32
C LYS A 84 33.40 -7.02 -5.24
N LYS A 85 34.13 -6.72 -6.32
CA LYS A 85 35.02 -5.55 -6.41
C LYS A 85 34.23 -4.24 -6.26
N SER A 86 33.09 -4.12 -6.92
CA SER A 86 32.21 -2.95 -6.84
C SER A 86 31.62 -2.77 -5.43
N ILE A 87 31.20 -3.85 -4.76
CA ILE A 87 30.75 -3.85 -3.36
C ILE A 87 31.84 -3.26 -2.44
N LYS A 88 33.08 -3.75 -2.56
CA LYS A 88 34.21 -3.24 -1.76
C LYS A 88 34.44 -1.74 -1.99
N LYS A 89 34.40 -1.30 -3.26
CA LYS A 89 34.59 0.12 -3.61
C LYS A 89 33.49 1.02 -3.06
N MET A 90 32.22 0.60 -3.18
CA MET A 90 31.06 1.42 -2.77
C MET A 90 30.87 1.43 -1.24
N TYR A 91 31.06 0.28 -0.58
CA TYR A 91 30.72 0.11 0.83
C TYR A 91 31.91 0.01 1.76
N GLY A 92 33.16 0.04 1.25
CA GLY A 92 34.36 -0.01 2.09
C GLY A 92 34.38 1.07 3.18
N LYS A 93 33.86 2.28 2.87
CA LYS A 93 33.72 3.37 3.85
C LYS A 93 32.70 3.10 4.98
N LYS A 94 31.79 2.13 4.80
CA LYS A 94 30.77 1.73 5.80
C LYS A 94 31.24 0.60 6.71
N GLY A 95 32.49 0.14 6.54
CA GLY A 95 33.12 -0.90 7.35
C GLY A 95 32.97 -2.32 6.79
N ASP A 96 33.91 -3.18 7.16
CA ASP A 96 34.05 -4.55 6.63
C ASP A 96 32.83 -5.43 6.89
N LYS A 97 32.10 -5.18 7.99
CA LYS A 97 30.86 -5.89 8.30
C LYS A 97 29.82 -5.70 7.19
N VAL A 98 29.62 -4.48 6.72
CA VAL A 98 28.64 -4.17 5.66
C VAL A 98 29.09 -4.76 4.32
N VAL A 99 30.38 -4.69 4.02
CA VAL A 99 30.96 -5.30 2.81
C VAL A 99 30.73 -6.82 2.82
N LYS A 100 31.05 -7.49 3.94
CA LYS A 100 30.85 -8.93 4.11
C LYS A 100 29.39 -9.33 3.94
N MET A 101 28.45 -8.62 4.58
CA MET A 101 27.02 -8.88 4.46
C MET A 101 26.53 -8.84 3.00
N ASN A 102 27.04 -7.90 2.20
CA ASN A 102 26.70 -7.84 0.77
C ASN A 102 27.30 -9.01 -0.02
N ILE A 103 28.56 -9.38 0.27
CA ILE A 103 29.21 -10.54 -0.37
C ILE A 103 28.48 -11.83 -0.01
N ASP A 104 28.13 -12.03 1.25
CA ASP A 104 27.38 -13.20 1.73
C ASP A 104 26.00 -13.27 1.04
N GLY A 105 25.34 -12.13 0.83
CA GLY A 105 24.08 -12.06 0.07
C GLY A 105 24.25 -12.42 -1.41
N VAL A 106 25.34 -12.00 -2.05
CA VAL A 106 25.69 -12.41 -3.43
C VAL A 106 25.92 -13.92 -3.51
N ASP A 107 26.71 -14.48 -2.59
CA ASP A 107 27.07 -15.90 -2.61
C ASP A 107 25.86 -16.80 -2.33
N ALA A 108 24.96 -16.37 -1.44
CA ALA A 108 23.73 -17.09 -1.15
C ALA A 108 22.68 -17.02 -2.27
N SER A 109 22.77 -16.04 -3.18
CA SER A 109 21.74 -15.79 -4.19
C SER A 109 21.60 -16.94 -5.19
N ILE A 110 22.70 -17.56 -5.63
CA ILE A 110 22.69 -18.62 -6.66
C ILE A 110 21.88 -19.82 -6.17
N ALA A 111 22.15 -20.26 -4.95
CA ALA A 111 21.48 -21.41 -4.34
C ALA A 111 19.99 -21.14 -4.08
N GLY A 112 19.58 -19.87 -4.08
CA GLY A 112 18.19 -19.46 -3.92
C GLY A 112 17.39 -19.37 -5.22
N ILE A 113 18.04 -19.50 -6.39
CA ILE A 113 17.35 -19.49 -7.68
C ILE A 113 16.70 -20.85 -7.89
N VAL A 114 15.39 -20.87 -8.09
CA VAL A 114 14.63 -22.08 -8.41
C VAL A 114 14.02 -21.93 -9.79
N GLU A 115 14.38 -22.82 -10.70
CA GLU A 115 13.73 -22.93 -12.01
C GLU A 115 12.35 -23.57 -11.84
N CYS A 116 11.34 -22.95 -12.45
CA CYS A 116 9.96 -23.40 -12.40
C CYS A 116 9.56 -23.90 -13.80
N GLU A 117 8.98 -25.09 -13.84
CA GLU A 117 8.37 -25.59 -15.08
C GLU A 117 7.18 -24.70 -15.44
N VAL A 118 7.03 -24.39 -16.73
CA VAL A 118 5.88 -23.66 -17.28
C VAL A 118 5.01 -24.67 -18.02
N PRO A 119 3.90 -25.15 -17.43
CA PRO A 119 3.03 -26.14 -18.06
C PRO A 119 2.49 -25.66 -19.40
N ALA A 120 2.56 -26.50 -20.43
CA ALA A 120 1.98 -26.18 -21.74
C ALA A 120 0.46 -25.89 -21.67
N ALA A 121 -0.23 -26.51 -20.72
CA ALA A 121 -1.65 -26.28 -20.44
C ALA A 121 -1.98 -24.83 -20.06
N TRP A 122 -1.00 -24.05 -19.58
CA TRP A 122 -1.23 -22.64 -19.28
C TRP A 122 -1.58 -21.80 -20.51
N ALA A 123 -1.14 -22.21 -21.70
CA ALA A 123 -1.44 -21.50 -22.95
C ALA A 123 -2.95 -21.54 -23.31
N SER A 124 -3.70 -22.52 -22.80
CA SER A 124 -5.14 -22.66 -23.04
C SER A 124 -6.02 -22.19 -21.88
N LEU A 125 -5.43 -21.66 -20.80
CA LEU A 125 -6.19 -21.13 -19.66
C LEU A 125 -7.17 -20.07 -20.15
N ALA A 126 -8.43 -20.15 -19.75
CA ALA A 126 -9.35 -19.03 -19.87
C ALA A 126 -8.77 -17.84 -19.09
N VAL A 127 -8.70 -16.69 -19.75
CA VAL A 127 -8.32 -15.45 -19.11
C VAL A 127 -9.61 -14.70 -19.05
N ASP A 128 -10.12 -14.52 -17.84
CA ASP A 128 -11.23 -13.61 -17.63
C ASP A 128 -10.80 -12.25 -18.14
N THR A 129 -11.40 -11.84 -19.26
CA THR A 129 -11.32 -10.47 -19.76
C THR A 129 -11.90 -9.48 -18.74
N GLU A 130 -12.50 -9.97 -17.66
CA GLU A 130 -13.05 -9.19 -16.55
C GLU A 130 -11.98 -8.64 -15.58
N ALA A 131 -10.73 -9.12 -15.61
CA ALA A 131 -9.63 -8.41 -14.91
C ALA A 131 -9.17 -7.15 -15.69
N SER A 132 -9.73 -6.91 -16.86
CA SER A 132 -9.92 -5.55 -17.35
C SER A 132 -11.32 -5.09 -16.96
N ASP A 133 -11.43 -4.33 -15.88
CA ASP A 133 -12.50 -3.31 -15.73
C ASP A 133 -12.33 -2.19 -16.78
N ALA A 134 -11.88 -2.53 -17.98
CA ALA A 134 -12.24 -1.91 -19.21
C ALA A 134 -13.42 -2.71 -19.80
N LYS A 135 -14.49 -2.93 -19.02
CA LYS A 135 -15.76 -2.46 -19.55
C LYS A 135 -15.48 -1.02 -19.89
N THR A 136 -15.26 -0.77 -21.16
CA THR A 136 -15.46 0.54 -21.76
C THR A 136 -16.77 0.98 -21.17
N SER A 137 -16.73 1.77 -20.09
CA SER A 137 -17.85 2.61 -19.77
C SER A 137 -17.89 3.45 -21.03
N THR A 138 -18.77 3.09 -21.94
CA THR A 138 -19.26 3.98 -22.96
C THR A 138 -19.84 5.10 -22.15
N VAL A 139 -18.98 6.06 -21.79
CA VAL A 139 -19.42 7.39 -21.42
C VAL A 139 -20.23 7.76 -22.64
N ALA A 140 -21.55 7.76 -22.48
CA ALA A 140 -22.44 8.23 -23.51
C ALA A 140 -22.09 9.70 -23.67
N TYR A 141 -21.17 9.99 -24.60
CA TYR A 141 -20.89 11.34 -25.02
C TYR A 141 -22.20 11.81 -25.63
N ALA A 142 -22.96 12.59 -24.85
CA ALA A 142 -24.16 13.21 -25.34
C ALA A 142 -23.79 13.93 -26.64
N LYS A 143 -24.42 13.52 -27.75
CA LYS A 143 -24.41 14.26 -29.01
C LYS A 143 -25.24 15.54 -28.81
N GLY A 144 -24.74 16.42 -27.95
CA GLY A 144 -25.23 17.77 -27.70
C GLY A 144 -24.11 18.77 -27.96
N PRO A 145 -24.42 20.07 -28.01
CA PRO A 145 -23.40 21.11 -28.20
C PRO A 145 -22.26 20.90 -27.20
N ARG A 146 -21.01 21.05 -27.66
CA ARG A 146 -19.75 20.70 -26.96
C ARG A 146 -19.66 21.32 -25.56
N MET A 147 -20.35 20.74 -24.60
CA MET A 147 -20.14 20.98 -23.19
C MET A 147 -19.01 20.05 -22.78
N PHE A 148 -17.92 20.65 -22.31
CA PHE A 148 -16.82 19.96 -21.66
C PHE A 148 -17.37 19.01 -20.60
N PRO A 149 -16.74 17.84 -20.34
CA PRO A 149 -17.20 16.96 -19.28
C PRO A 149 -17.30 17.78 -17.99
N GLU A 150 -18.47 17.73 -17.33
CA GLU A 150 -18.61 18.21 -15.96
C GLU A 150 -17.46 17.63 -15.13
N VAL A 151 -16.99 18.39 -14.12
CA VAL A 151 -15.92 17.92 -13.24
C VAL A 151 -16.34 16.56 -12.68
N GLN A 152 -15.62 15.51 -13.09
CA GLN A 152 -15.88 14.15 -12.62
C GLN A 152 -15.84 14.14 -11.10
N ASN A 153 -16.76 13.43 -10.48
CA ASN A 153 -16.63 13.17 -9.04
C ASN A 153 -15.40 12.26 -8.78
N ALA A 154 -14.94 12.20 -7.54
CA ALA A 154 -13.71 11.49 -7.18
C ALA A 154 -13.72 10.01 -7.61
N SER A 155 -14.88 9.33 -7.53
CA SER A 155 -15.02 7.92 -7.92
C SER A 155 -14.88 7.74 -9.44
N GLN A 156 -15.51 8.61 -10.23
CA GLN A 156 -15.40 8.56 -11.69
C GLN A 156 -13.97 8.81 -12.14
N PHE A 157 -13.31 9.83 -11.58
CA PHE A 157 -11.90 10.12 -11.86
C PHE A 157 -10.99 8.96 -11.45
N ALA A 158 -11.25 8.36 -10.28
CA ALA A 158 -10.49 7.21 -9.81
C ALA A 158 -10.60 6.01 -10.77
N ALA A 159 -11.79 5.73 -11.27
CA ALA A 159 -12.03 4.61 -12.18
C ALA A 159 -11.48 4.87 -13.60
N GLN A 160 -11.67 6.07 -14.15
CA GLN A 160 -11.44 6.37 -15.56
C GLN A 160 -10.05 6.94 -15.86
N VAL A 161 -9.42 7.61 -14.89
CA VAL A 161 -8.12 8.27 -15.08
C VAL A 161 -7.07 7.70 -14.14
N GLN A 162 -7.35 7.68 -12.83
CA GLN A 162 -6.37 7.23 -11.83
C GLN A 162 -6.00 5.75 -12.00
N LYS A 163 -6.98 4.85 -12.16
CA LYS A 163 -6.74 3.40 -12.29
C LYS A 163 -5.88 3.07 -13.52
N PRO A 164 -6.15 3.57 -14.75
CA PRO A 164 -5.25 3.41 -15.89
C PRO A 164 -3.83 3.95 -15.63
N CYS A 165 -3.71 5.14 -15.04
CA CYS A 165 -2.41 5.71 -14.68
C CYS A 165 -1.63 4.84 -13.67
N ASN A 166 -2.30 4.37 -12.62
CA ASN A 166 -1.71 3.49 -11.61
C ASN A 166 -1.32 2.12 -12.19
N ASN A 167 -2.02 1.67 -13.24
CA ASN A 167 -1.69 0.47 -14.00
C ASN A 167 -0.62 0.70 -15.08
N LEU A 168 0.06 1.86 -15.07
CA LEU A 168 1.09 2.25 -16.03
C LEU A 168 0.59 2.34 -17.48
N ASP A 169 -0.70 2.60 -17.68
CA ASP A 169 -1.34 2.75 -19.00
C ASP A 169 -1.93 4.15 -19.21
N GLY A 170 -1.49 5.16 -18.44
CA GLY A 170 -1.99 6.54 -18.57
C GLY A 170 -1.80 7.15 -19.97
N ASN A 171 -0.82 6.69 -20.75
CA ASN A 171 -0.60 7.14 -22.13
C ASN A 171 -1.67 6.66 -23.12
N SER A 172 -2.51 5.68 -22.75
CA SER A 172 -3.64 5.25 -23.59
C SER A 172 -4.86 6.16 -23.46
N LEU A 173 -4.88 7.05 -22.46
CA LEU A 173 -6.00 7.95 -22.21
C LEU A 173 -6.10 9.02 -23.30
N PRO A 174 -7.29 9.22 -23.92
CA PRO A 174 -7.49 10.27 -24.90
C PRO A 174 -7.50 11.64 -24.23
N VAL A 175 -7.24 12.71 -25.00
CA VAL A 175 -7.35 14.11 -24.51
C VAL A 175 -8.74 14.41 -23.92
N SER A 176 -9.78 13.76 -24.43
CA SER A 176 -11.16 13.89 -23.93
C SER A 176 -11.38 13.34 -22.52
N ALA A 177 -10.42 12.59 -21.95
CA ALA A 177 -10.49 12.12 -20.57
C ALA A 177 -10.19 13.21 -19.52
N PHE A 178 -9.69 14.39 -19.95
CA PHE A 178 -9.21 15.43 -19.05
C PHE A 178 -10.08 16.69 -19.12
N VAL A 179 -10.24 17.34 -17.97
CA VAL A 179 -10.92 18.63 -17.86
C VAL A 179 -9.96 19.75 -18.28
N PRO A 180 -10.38 20.67 -19.18
CA PRO A 180 -9.56 21.84 -19.51
C PRO A 180 -9.13 22.64 -18.28
N GLY A 181 -7.89 23.09 -18.27
CA GLY A 181 -7.30 23.79 -17.12
C GLY A 181 -6.77 22.86 -16.01
N GLY A 182 -6.78 21.54 -16.20
CA GLY A 182 -6.07 20.59 -15.34
C GLY A 182 -6.67 20.42 -13.94
N ARG A 183 -7.96 20.72 -13.77
CA ARG A 183 -8.65 20.54 -12.49
C ARG A 183 -8.88 19.06 -12.21
N VAL A 184 -8.56 18.63 -10.98
CA VAL A 184 -8.80 17.27 -10.48
C VAL A 184 -9.74 17.33 -9.27
N PRO A 185 -10.63 16.35 -9.07
CA PRO A 185 -11.45 16.29 -7.88
C PRO A 185 -10.62 15.98 -6.63
N CYS A 186 -11.03 16.52 -5.49
CA CYS A 186 -10.45 16.16 -4.19
C CYS A 186 -10.84 14.74 -3.76
N GLY A 187 -10.08 14.17 -2.82
CA GLY A 187 -10.44 12.92 -2.15
C GLY A 187 -10.24 11.67 -3.01
N THR A 188 -9.40 11.68 -4.05
CA THR A 188 -9.18 10.50 -4.89
C THR A 188 -8.21 9.48 -4.28
N SER A 189 -7.41 9.89 -3.29
CA SER A 189 -6.46 9.00 -2.58
C SER A 189 -7.15 7.86 -1.84
N GLN A 190 -8.41 8.03 -1.43
CA GLN A 190 -9.20 6.98 -0.77
C GLN A 190 -9.39 5.71 -1.62
N TYR A 191 -9.24 5.82 -2.95
CA TYR A 191 -9.38 4.71 -3.89
C TYR A 191 -8.06 3.99 -4.22
N GLU A 192 -6.91 4.46 -3.70
CA GLU A 192 -5.61 3.86 -4.06
C GLU A 192 -5.34 2.54 -3.34
N LYS A 193 -5.54 2.51 -2.01
CA LYS A 193 -5.40 1.31 -1.16
C LYS A 193 -4.10 0.54 -1.44
N ARG A 194 -2.97 1.26 -1.41
CA ARG A 194 -1.68 0.81 -1.96
C ARG A 194 -1.10 -0.45 -1.31
N GLY A 195 -1.39 -0.70 -0.03
CA GLY A 195 -0.96 -1.91 0.67
C GLY A 195 0.56 -2.11 0.76
N ILE A 196 1.33 -1.02 0.93
CA ILE A 196 2.80 -1.06 0.84
C ILE A 196 3.51 -1.43 2.14
N ALA A 197 2.81 -1.36 3.28
CA ALA A 197 3.41 -1.65 4.56
C ALA A 197 3.76 -3.14 4.68
N ILE A 198 4.93 -3.43 5.24
CA ILE A 198 5.31 -4.79 5.65
C ILE A 198 4.69 -5.13 7.01
N GLN A 199 4.58 -4.13 7.88
CA GLN A 199 3.98 -4.24 9.20
C GLN A 199 3.01 -3.09 9.44
N VAL A 200 1.89 -3.39 10.07
CA VAL A 200 0.81 -2.45 10.39
C VAL A 200 0.57 -2.51 11.91
N PRO A 201 0.28 -1.37 12.56
CA PRO A 201 -0.03 -1.38 13.98
C PRO A 201 -1.34 -2.13 14.25
N LYS A 202 -1.31 -3.03 15.24
CA LYS A 202 -2.47 -3.64 15.86
C LYS A 202 -2.73 -2.97 17.21
N VAL A 203 -3.99 -2.65 17.48
CA VAL A 203 -4.37 -1.92 18.69
C VAL A 203 -4.93 -2.88 19.74
N GLY A 204 -4.25 -2.98 20.88
CA GLY A 204 -4.74 -3.64 22.08
C GLY A 204 -5.65 -2.70 22.86
N MET A 205 -6.95 -2.76 22.57
CA MET A 205 -7.94 -1.82 23.14
C MET A 205 -8.08 -1.89 24.65
N ASP A 206 -7.69 -3.00 25.29
CA ASP A 206 -7.66 -3.13 26.76
C ASP A 206 -6.60 -2.23 27.44
N LYS A 207 -5.54 -1.88 26.72
CA LYS A 207 -4.49 -0.95 27.20
C LYS A 207 -4.75 0.49 26.76
N CYS A 208 -5.70 0.71 25.86
CA CYS A 208 -5.88 2.00 25.22
C CYS A 208 -6.50 3.02 26.19
N THR A 209 -5.82 4.13 26.41
CA THR A 209 -6.30 5.25 27.25
C THR A 209 -7.22 6.23 26.51
N GLN A 210 -7.55 5.95 25.25
CA GLN A 210 -8.43 6.77 24.41
C GLN A 210 -7.98 8.24 24.26
N CYS A 211 -6.66 8.48 24.22
CA CYS A 211 -6.07 9.82 24.15
C CYS A 211 -5.95 10.40 22.73
N ASN A 212 -6.21 9.59 21.69
CA ASN A 212 -6.12 9.92 20.26
C ASN A 212 -4.74 10.40 19.74
N LYS A 213 -3.66 10.33 20.53
CA LYS A 213 -2.32 10.75 20.10
C LYS A 213 -1.80 9.96 18.88
N CYS A 214 -2.14 8.68 18.78
CA CYS A 214 -1.80 7.83 17.63
C CYS A 214 -2.42 8.35 16.30
N SER A 215 -3.63 8.91 16.34
CA SER A 215 -4.27 9.55 15.19
C SER A 215 -3.66 10.90 14.89
N LEU A 216 -3.35 11.69 15.92
CA LEU A 216 -2.72 12.99 15.77
C LEU A 216 -1.42 12.88 14.98
N ILE A 217 -0.53 11.97 15.39
CA ILE A 217 0.80 11.83 14.80
C ILE A 217 0.80 11.10 13.45
N CYS A 218 -0.30 10.45 13.07
CA CYS A 218 -0.33 9.64 11.86
C CYS A 218 -0.19 10.53 10.61
N PRO A 219 0.90 10.41 9.82
CA PRO A 219 1.14 11.27 8.67
C PRO A 219 0.19 11.00 7.50
N HIS A 220 -0.46 9.82 7.47
CA HIS A 220 -1.31 9.41 6.37
C HIS A 220 -2.78 9.29 6.77
N ALA A 221 -3.15 9.70 7.99
CA ALA A 221 -4.48 9.49 8.55
C ALA A 221 -4.95 8.01 8.49
N ALA A 222 -4.03 7.05 8.56
CA ALA A 222 -4.32 5.62 8.50
C ALA A 222 -4.70 5.01 9.87
N VAL A 223 -4.61 5.78 10.96
CA VAL A 223 -5.03 5.37 12.31
C VAL A 223 -5.99 6.44 12.81
N ARG A 224 -7.25 6.10 13.10
CA ARG A 224 -8.28 7.08 13.50
C ARG A 224 -9.13 6.57 14.67
N PRO A 225 -9.61 7.46 15.55
CA PRO A 225 -10.63 7.13 16.51
C PRO A 225 -12.01 7.19 15.85
N PHE A 226 -12.90 6.31 16.29
CA PHE A 226 -14.30 6.28 15.88
C PHE A 226 -15.20 6.23 17.11
N LEU A 227 -16.30 6.98 17.04
CA LEU A 227 -17.39 6.95 18.01
C LEU A 227 -18.61 6.31 17.36
N MET A 228 -19.27 5.43 18.09
CA MET A 228 -20.51 4.80 17.64
C MET A 228 -21.46 4.56 18.80
N THR A 229 -22.75 4.63 18.52
CA THR A 229 -23.81 4.25 19.48
C THR A 229 -23.82 2.73 19.69
N SER A 230 -24.43 2.27 20.78
CA SER A 230 -24.64 0.83 21.01
C SER A 230 -25.44 0.15 19.90
N GLN A 231 -26.37 0.88 19.26
CA GLN A 231 -27.16 0.36 18.14
C GLN A 231 -26.30 0.15 16.89
N GLU A 232 -25.44 1.11 16.55
CA GLU A 232 -24.51 0.98 15.43
C GLU A 232 -23.49 -0.13 15.69
N LEU A 233 -22.96 -0.23 16.91
CA LEU A 233 -22.06 -1.31 17.30
C LEU A 233 -22.73 -2.69 17.16
N GLY A 234 -24.04 -2.77 17.32
CA GLY A 234 -24.82 -3.98 17.07
C GLY A 234 -24.79 -4.48 15.62
N LYS A 235 -24.46 -3.61 14.66
CA LYS A 235 -24.33 -3.94 13.23
C LYS A 235 -22.88 -4.17 12.79
N ALA A 236 -21.93 -3.99 13.70
CA ALA A 236 -20.51 -4.10 13.40
C ALA A 236 -20.06 -5.57 13.21
N PRO A 237 -18.97 -5.82 12.48
CA PRO A 237 -18.29 -7.11 12.49
C PRO A 237 -17.97 -7.56 13.92
N ALA A 238 -17.94 -8.89 14.15
CA ALA A 238 -17.69 -9.45 15.48
C ALA A 238 -16.37 -8.93 16.10
N SER A 239 -15.28 -8.91 15.32
CA SER A 239 -13.98 -8.42 15.77
C SER A 239 -13.96 -6.92 16.06
N PHE A 240 -14.72 -6.11 15.31
CA PHE A 240 -14.91 -4.69 15.61
C PHE A 240 -15.62 -4.50 16.96
N LYS A 241 -16.68 -5.28 17.20
CA LYS A 241 -17.46 -5.25 18.44
C LYS A 241 -16.63 -5.67 19.65
N GLU A 242 -15.92 -6.79 19.54
CA GLU A 242 -15.03 -7.31 20.60
C GLU A 242 -13.91 -6.35 20.96
N GLY A 243 -13.43 -5.55 20.00
CA GLY A 243 -12.40 -4.54 20.24
C GLY A 243 -12.95 -3.12 20.37
N SER A 244 -14.22 -2.92 20.72
CA SER A 244 -14.78 -1.60 21.06
C SER A 244 -15.00 -1.50 22.57
N ARG A 245 -14.87 -0.30 23.14
CA ARG A 245 -15.01 -0.05 24.59
C ARG A 245 -15.87 1.20 24.81
N SER A 246 -16.48 1.36 25.98
CA SER A 246 -17.18 2.62 26.31
C SER A 246 -16.24 3.81 26.18
N ALA A 247 -16.70 4.90 25.58
CA ALA A 247 -15.90 6.10 25.45
C ALA A 247 -15.67 6.75 26.83
N ILE A 248 -14.46 7.26 27.06
CA ILE A 248 -14.04 7.92 28.29
C ILE A 248 -13.97 9.43 28.05
N GLY A 249 -14.52 10.24 28.94
CA GLY A 249 -14.36 11.70 28.87
C GLY A 249 -15.52 12.51 29.44
N GLY A 250 -16.63 11.86 29.80
CA GLY A 250 -17.79 12.54 30.36
C GLY A 250 -18.64 13.26 29.30
N GLY A 251 -19.83 13.69 29.71
CA GLY A 251 -20.70 14.54 28.90
C GLY A 251 -21.22 13.80 27.67
N VAL A 252 -21.08 14.40 26.48
CA VAL A 252 -21.61 13.78 25.25
C VAL A 252 -20.94 12.45 24.91
N LEU A 253 -19.70 12.23 25.36
CA LEU A 253 -18.95 10.99 25.13
C LEU A 253 -19.56 9.80 25.87
N ASP A 254 -20.26 10.01 26.99
CA ASP A 254 -20.85 8.90 27.77
C ASP A 254 -21.94 8.14 26.99
N ASN A 255 -22.45 8.74 25.90
CA ASN A 255 -23.43 8.13 25.01
C ASN A 255 -22.81 7.20 23.94
N TYR A 256 -21.47 7.11 23.89
CA TYR A 256 -20.76 6.46 22.79
C TYR A 256 -19.86 5.29 23.23
N GLN A 257 -19.69 4.37 22.29
CA GLN A 257 -18.62 3.40 22.23
C GLN A 257 -17.47 3.98 21.39
N TYR A 258 -16.26 3.54 21.68
CA TYR A 258 -15.02 4.05 21.14
C TYR A 258 -14.13 2.93 20.63
N ARG A 259 -13.48 3.17 19.49
CA ARG A 259 -12.45 2.31 18.93
C ARG A 259 -11.40 3.12 18.18
N ILE A 260 -10.12 2.80 18.37
CA ILE A 260 -9.08 3.17 17.39
C ILE A 260 -9.10 2.09 16.31
N GLN A 261 -9.26 2.50 15.06
CA GLN A 261 -9.23 1.61 13.91
C GLN A 261 -8.10 2.02 12.95
N VAL A 262 -7.46 1.02 12.36
CA VAL A 262 -6.35 1.19 11.42
C VAL A 262 -6.84 0.81 10.02
N SER A 263 -6.45 1.60 9.01
CA SER A 263 -6.56 1.23 7.60
C SER A 263 -5.32 0.42 7.22
N PRO A 264 -5.42 -0.91 7.06
CA PRO A 264 -4.25 -1.72 6.73
C PRO A 264 -3.72 -1.43 5.32
N TRP A 265 -4.60 -1.04 4.40
CA TRP A 265 -4.27 -0.73 3.00
C TRP A 265 -3.61 0.63 2.80
N ASP A 266 -3.84 1.59 3.70
CA ASP A 266 -3.28 2.94 3.58
C ASP A 266 -2.13 3.21 4.58
N CYS A 267 -1.92 2.31 5.54
CA CYS A 267 -0.80 2.40 6.46
C CYS A 267 0.52 2.22 5.69
N THR A 268 1.53 3.00 6.08
CA THR A 268 2.89 2.88 5.52
C THR A 268 3.88 2.20 6.47
N GLY A 269 3.44 1.77 7.66
CA GLY A 269 4.29 1.07 8.62
C GLY A 269 5.37 1.91 9.31
N CYS A 270 5.21 3.24 9.40
CA CYS A 270 6.22 4.15 9.96
C CYS A 270 6.38 4.15 11.49
N GLU A 271 5.57 3.37 12.22
CA GLU A 271 5.65 3.16 13.68
C GLU A 271 5.41 4.40 14.58
N LEU A 272 5.19 5.60 14.03
CA LEU A 272 5.01 6.82 14.85
C LEU A 272 3.86 6.70 15.85
N CYS A 273 2.76 6.07 15.45
CA CYS A 273 1.61 5.82 16.31
C CYS A 273 1.91 4.86 17.47
N VAL A 274 2.83 3.91 17.27
CA VAL A 274 3.33 3.00 18.31
C VAL A 274 4.22 3.77 19.27
N ARG A 275 5.18 4.54 18.75
CA ARG A 275 6.16 5.29 19.56
C ARG A 275 5.57 6.40 20.41
N ILE A 276 4.51 7.06 19.93
CA ILE A 276 3.84 8.12 20.70
C ILE A 276 2.86 7.57 21.75
N CYS A 277 2.52 6.28 21.68
CA CYS A 277 1.50 5.70 22.53
C CYS A 277 1.98 5.74 24.00
N PRO A 278 1.29 6.46 24.90
CA PRO A 278 1.75 6.56 26.29
C PRO A 278 1.48 5.30 27.12
N ALA A 279 0.78 4.31 26.56
CA ALA A 279 0.32 3.11 27.27
C ALA A 279 0.73 1.81 26.57
N ASP A 280 1.62 1.87 25.58
CA ASP A 280 2.08 0.71 24.80
C ASP A 280 0.93 -0.17 24.27
N ALA A 281 -0.16 0.49 23.86
CA ALA A 281 -1.38 -0.15 23.39
C ALA A 281 -1.31 -0.54 21.90
N LEU A 282 -0.30 -0.10 21.16
CA LEU A 282 -0.12 -0.45 19.75
C LEU A 282 1.15 -1.29 19.60
N THR A 283 1.06 -2.39 18.85
CA THR A 283 2.21 -3.22 18.49
C THR A 283 2.22 -3.47 16.99
N LEU A 284 3.39 -3.69 16.40
CA LEU A 284 3.48 -3.97 14.97
C LEU A 284 3.19 -5.46 14.70
N GLY A 285 2.33 -5.73 13.73
CA GLY A 285 2.08 -7.06 13.21
C GLY A 285 2.26 -7.12 11.69
N PRO A 286 2.38 -8.32 11.09
CA PRO A 286 2.45 -8.48 9.64
C PRO A 286 1.25 -7.86 8.93
N ALA A 287 1.50 -7.11 7.85
CA ALA A 287 0.44 -6.40 7.13
C ALA A 287 -0.59 -7.33 6.49
N GLU A 288 -0.18 -8.48 5.94
CA GLU A 288 -1.09 -9.46 5.33
C GLU A 288 -2.16 -9.95 6.32
N LYS A 289 -1.73 -10.29 7.54
CA LYS A 289 -2.66 -10.67 8.61
C LYS A 289 -3.54 -9.51 9.04
N ALA A 290 -2.98 -8.30 9.12
CA ALA A 290 -3.77 -7.10 9.46
C ALA A 290 -4.82 -6.77 8.39
N ILE A 291 -4.54 -6.98 7.10
CA ILE A 291 -5.50 -6.81 6.01
C ILE A 291 -6.68 -7.76 6.22
N GLN A 292 -6.42 -9.05 6.43
CA GLN A 292 -7.47 -10.06 6.64
C GLN A 292 -8.32 -9.76 7.88
N GLU A 293 -7.71 -9.28 8.97
CA GLU A 293 -8.41 -9.01 10.23
C GLU A 293 -9.14 -7.65 10.25
N GLU A 294 -8.57 -6.62 9.63
CA GLU A 294 -8.98 -5.23 9.85
C GLU A 294 -9.65 -4.55 8.63
N GLU A 295 -9.66 -5.15 7.44
CA GLU A 295 -10.30 -4.53 6.28
C GLU A 295 -11.80 -4.32 6.48
N ALA A 296 -12.54 -5.37 6.88
CA ALA A 296 -13.97 -5.26 7.15
C ALA A 296 -14.26 -4.28 8.30
N ASN A 297 -13.37 -4.24 9.29
CA ASN A 297 -13.46 -3.33 10.44
C ASN A 297 -13.25 -1.87 10.01
N TRP A 298 -12.26 -1.60 9.17
CA TRP A 298 -12.02 -0.28 8.60
C TRP A 298 -13.20 0.18 7.74
N ASN A 299 -13.69 -0.69 6.84
CA ASN A 299 -14.82 -0.39 5.96
C ASN A 299 -16.10 -0.06 6.75
N PHE A 300 -16.35 -0.79 7.84
CA PHE A 300 -17.43 -0.45 8.76
C PHE A 300 -17.20 0.91 9.44
N ALA A 301 -15.99 1.14 9.97
CA ALA A 301 -15.68 2.34 10.73
C ALA A 301 -15.85 3.63 9.92
N VAL A 302 -15.35 3.66 8.68
CA VAL A 302 -15.43 4.85 7.82
C VAL A 302 -16.84 5.13 7.30
N ALA A 303 -17.76 4.17 7.42
CA ALA A 303 -19.16 4.35 7.08
C ALA A 303 -20.00 4.92 8.26
N LEU A 304 -19.42 5.05 9.45
CA LEU A 304 -20.10 5.64 10.59
C LEU A 304 -20.38 7.13 10.36
N PRO A 305 -21.48 7.67 10.91
CA PRO A 305 -21.76 9.10 10.86
C PRO A 305 -20.62 9.93 11.47
N ASP A 306 -20.33 11.07 10.84
CA ASP A 306 -19.43 12.07 11.40
C ASP A 306 -20.10 12.74 12.61
N ARG A 307 -19.36 12.81 13.71
CA ARG A 307 -19.79 13.37 15.00
C ARG A 307 -18.83 14.43 15.52
N GLY A 308 -17.94 14.92 14.66
CA GLY A 308 -16.96 15.94 15.01
C GLY A 308 -17.61 17.17 15.65
N ASP A 309 -18.77 17.59 15.15
CA ASP A 309 -19.47 18.80 15.60
C ASP A 309 -19.99 18.72 17.05
N GLU A 310 -20.16 17.52 17.60
CA GLU A 310 -20.56 17.32 19.00
C GLU A 310 -19.38 17.45 19.98
N ILE A 311 -18.15 17.44 19.47
CA ILE A 311 -16.93 17.34 20.28
C ILE A 311 -16.08 18.60 20.15
N ASP A 312 -15.62 19.14 21.29
CA ASP A 312 -14.70 20.28 21.30
C ASP A 312 -13.38 19.96 20.59
N LYS A 313 -13.24 20.51 19.38
CA LYS A 313 -12.07 20.35 18.51
C LYS A 313 -10.80 21.04 19.01
N THR A 314 -10.86 21.89 20.03
CA THR A 314 -9.69 22.63 20.55
C THR A 314 -8.77 21.78 21.44
N THR A 315 -9.22 20.59 21.85
CA THR A 315 -8.41 19.64 22.61
C THR A 315 -7.67 18.66 21.69
N VAL A 316 -6.54 18.11 22.16
CA VAL A 316 -5.82 17.04 21.42
C VAL A 316 -6.75 15.86 21.13
N LYS A 317 -7.55 15.43 22.11
CA LYS A 317 -8.49 14.32 21.93
C LYS A 317 -9.58 14.68 20.92
N GLY A 318 -10.24 15.82 21.13
CA GLY A 318 -11.39 16.24 20.34
C GLY A 318 -11.06 16.59 18.89
N SER A 319 -9.89 17.19 18.63
CA SER A 319 -9.41 17.46 17.27
C SER A 319 -9.33 16.21 16.40
N GLN A 320 -9.14 15.03 17.02
CA GLN A 320 -9.00 13.77 16.30
C GLN A 320 -10.32 13.05 16.02
N PHE A 321 -11.43 13.49 16.61
CA PHE A 321 -12.77 13.05 16.19
C PHE A 321 -13.28 13.84 14.98
N GLN A 322 -12.63 14.95 14.62
CA GLN A 322 -12.94 15.70 13.40
C GLN A 322 -12.46 14.95 12.17
N LYS A 323 -13.23 15.03 11.08
CA LYS A 323 -12.86 14.50 9.77
C LYS A 323 -11.51 15.07 9.29
N PRO A 324 -10.51 14.23 8.99
CA PRO A 324 -9.31 14.68 8.31
C PRO A 324 -9.61 14.90 6.83
N TYR A 325 -9.42 16.11 6.31
CA TYR A 325 -9.56 16.38 4.86
C TYR A 325 -8.27 16.11 4.06
N LEU A 326 -7.16 15.84 4.75
CA LEU A 326 -5.93 15.31 4.17
C LEU A 326 -5.71 13.87 4.64
N GLU A 327 -5.77 12.92 3.71
CA GLU A 327 -5.57 11.50 3.98
C GLU A 327 -4.82 10.80 2.84
N PHE A 328 -4.04 9.77 3.20
CA PHE A 328 -3.40 8.83 2.28
C PHE A 328 -2.52 9.48 1.21
N SER A 329 -1.80 10.55 1.58
CA SER A 329 -0.90 11.26 0.66
C SER A 329 0.27 10.39 0.17
N GLY A 330 0.90 10.80 -0.93
CA GLY A 330 2.14 10.20 -1.44
C GLY A 330 3.41 10.52 -0.63
N ALA A 331 3.29 11.16 0.54
CA ALA A 331 4.44 11.53 1.36
C ALA A 331 5.18 10.30 1.92
N CYS A 332 6.45 10.50 2.28
CA CYS A 332 7.32 9.47 2.85
C CYS A 332 6.75 8.82 4.11
N GLU A 333 7.20 7.59 4.40
CA GLU A 333 6.97 6.92 5.68
C GLU A 333 7.47 7.80 6.83
N GLY A 334 6.58 8.20 7.74
CA GLY A 334 6.95 9.03 8.89
C GLY A 334 7.22 10.49 8.55
N CYS A 335 6.67 11.01 7.45
CA CYS A 335 6.78 12.42 7.06
C CYS A 335 6.41 13.37 8.23
N GLY A 336 7.25 14.36 8.48
CA GLY A 336 7.06 15.35 9.55
C GLY A 336 6.06 16.46 9.23
N GLU A 337 5.69 16.66 7.97
CA GLU A 337 4.84 17.78 7.53
C GLU A 337 3.34 17.45 7.62
N THR A 338 2.96 16.28 7.12
CA THR A 338 1.56 15.90 6.94
C THR A 338 0.74 15.79 8.23
N PRO A 339 1.29 15.43 9.42
CA PRO A 339 0.54 15.51 10.66
C PRO A 339 0.06 16.95 10.97
N HIS A 340 0.86 17.97 10.66
CA HIS A 340 0.49 19.37 10.86
C HIS A 340 -0.62 19.80 9.90
N VAL A 341 -0.48 19.50 8.61
CA VAL A 341 -1.50 19.85 7.61
C VAL A 341 -2.79 19.10 7.86
N LYS A 342 -2.73 17.82 8.22
CA LYS A 342 -3.90 17.03 8.64
C LYS A 342 -4.62 17.68 9.81
N LEU A 343 -3.90 18.06 10.88
CA LEU A 343 -4.51 18.74 12.02
C LEU A 343 -5.14 20.08 11.62
N MET A 344 -4.48 20.88 10.80
CA MET A 344 -5.04 22.13 10.27
C MET A 344 -6.36 21.88 9.54
N THR A 345 -6.44 20.84 8.71
CA THR A 345 -7.69 20.48 8.04
C THR A 345 -8.77 19.98 8.99
N GLN A 346 -8.41 19.31 10.08
CA GLN A 346 -9.37 18.90 11.12
C GLN A 346 -9.96 20.09 11.87
N LEU A 347 -9.25 21.22 11.94
CA LEU A 347 -9.72 22.43 12.62
C LEU A 347 -10.52 23.37 11.70
N PHE A 348 -10.13 23.48 10.43
CA PHE A 348 -10.64 24.51 9.52
C PHE A 348 -11.02 24.01 8.11
N GLY A 349 -10.94 22.71 7.84
CA GLY A 349 -11.02 22.14 6.49
C GLY A 349 -12.34 22.33 5.77
N ASP A 350 -13.43 22.60 6.49
CA ASP A 350 -14.76 22.92 5.97
C ASP A 350 -14.79 24.23 5.17
N ARG A 351 -13.84 25.13 5.43
CA ARG A 351 -13.78 26.48 4.83
C ARG A 351 -12.38 26.92 4.43
N LEU A 352 -11.41 26.02 4.49
CA LEU A 352 -10.00 26.31 4.17
C LEU A 352 -9.78 26.33 2.66
N VAL A 353 -9.12 27.37 2.17
CA VAL A 353 -8.56 27.44 0.81
C VAL A 353 -7.04 27.45 0.95
N ILE A 354 -6.36 26.58 0.19
CA ILE A 354 -4.91 26.40 0.28
C ILE A 354 -4.24 26.91 -1.00
N ALA A 355 -3.30 27.84 -0.86
CA ALA A 355 -2.32 28.18 -1.88
C ALA A 355 -0.98 27.54 -1.50
N ASN A 356 -0.63 26.43 -2.15
CA ASN A 356 0.55 25.63 -1.81
C ASN A 356 1.73 26.02 -2.72
N ALA A 357 2.89 26.30 -2.14
CA ALA A 357 4.12 26.45 -2.91
C ALA A 357 4.52 25.13 -3.59
N THR A 358 5.32 25.21 -4.67
CA THR A 358 5.85 24.02 -5.36
C THR A 358 6.87 23.29 -4.53
#